data_AF-A0AAE5WPL8-F1
#
_entry.id   AF-A0AAE5WPL8-F1
#
_cell.length_a   1.000
_cell.length_b   1.000
_cell.length_c   1.000
_cell.angle_alpha   90.00
_cell.angle_beta   90.00
_cell.angle_gamma   90.00
#
_symmetry.space_group_name_H-M   'P 1'
#
loop_
_entity.id
_entity.type
_entity.pdbx_description
1 polymer ?
#
loop_
_entity_poly.entity_id
_entity_poly.type
_entity_poly.pdbx_seq_one_letter_code
_entity_poly.pdbx_strand_id
1 'polypeptide(L)'
;MSILPRVTELTRERISREFDDLGPDACMAEIKADLHQHNPELLDMAVRWVGNGAEAAGLMAAFGMFYRLLASEADALMGSSALNPLPRVSIEVREAIVKRIDQTDGETFTREAIDNLEVVNPELLQMAHGYASRRSDYGRTMQGFALLHEALLIQSRRDQAGRH
;
A
#
# COMPACT_ATOMS: atom_id res chain seq x y z
N MET A 1 -2.75 -14.51 12.03
CA MET A 1 -1.91 -14.62 10.83
C MET A 1 -2.22 -13.44 9.93
N SER A 2 -1.20 -12.76 9.37
CA SER A 2 -1.44 -11.73 8.36
C SER A 2 -1.93 -12.40 7.08
N ILE A 3 -2.94 -11.83 6.45
CA ILE A 3 -3.65 -12.40 5.29
C ILE A 3 -3.23 -11.67 4.01
N LEU A 4 -2.60 -10.50 4.16
CA LEU A 4 -2.01 -9.83 3.01
C LEU A 4 -0.90 -10.72 2.46
N PRO A 5 -0.84 -10.85 1.12
CA PRO A 5 0.20 -11.66 0.52
C PRO A 5 1.57 -11.07 0.85
N ARG A 6 2.54 -11.96 1.02
CA ARG A 6 3.94 -11.56 1.17
C ARG A 6 4.54 -11.38 -0.22
N VAL A 7 5.09 -10.19 -0.47
CA VAL A 7 5.83 -9.88 -1.68
C VAL A 7 7.14 -10.64 -1.68
N THR A 8 7.43 -11.26 -2.82
CA THR A 8 8.67 -11.96 -3.09
C THR A 8 9.62 -11.09 -3.92
N GLU A 9 10.92 -11.39 -3.86
CA GLU A 9 11.93 -10.75 -4.71
C GLU A 9 11.59 -10.89 -6.19
N LEU A 10 11.08 -12.06 -6.61
CA LEU A 10 10.70 -12.34 -7.99
C LEU A 10 9.58 -11.40 -8.47
N THR A 11 8.54 -11.21 -7.65
CA THR A 11 7.45 -10.27 -7.97
C THR A 11 7.96 -8.84 -7.98
N ARG A 12 8.83 -8.47 -7.04
CA ARG A 12 9.48 -7.16 -7.01
C ARG A 12 10.20 -6.85 -8.32
N GLU A 13 11.06 -7.76 -8.78
CA GLU A 13 11.79 -7.60 -10.03
C GLU A 13 10.87 -7.53 -11.26
N ARG A 14 9.85 -8.39 -11.33
CA ARG A 14 8.90 -8.40 -12.43
C ARG A 14 8.16 -7.06 -12.55
N ILE A 15 7.61 -6.57 -11.44
CA ILE A 15 6.84 -5.32 -11.44
C ILE A 15 7.76 -4.12 -11.68
N SER A 16 9.00 -4.13 -11.19
CA SER A 16 9.97 -3.09 -11.54
C SER A 16 10.21 -3.03 -13.05
N ARG A 17 10.41 -4.19 -13.72
CA ARG A 17 10.56 -4.24 -15.18
C ARG A 17 9.31 -3.78 -15.92
N GLU A 18 8.12 -4.13 -15.45
CA GLU A 18 6.85 -3.64 -16.05
C GLU A 18 6.79 -2.10 -16.05
N PHE A 19 7.17 -1.46 -14.94
CA PHE A 19 7.24 0.00 -14.84
C PHE A 19 8.34 0.61 -15.72
N ASP A 20 9.47 -0.08 -15.88
CA ASP A 20 10.56 0.37 -16.76
C ASP A 20 10.17 0.23 -18.25
N ASP A 21 9.47 -0.84 -18.63
CA ASP A 21 9.11 -1.17 -20.01
C ASP A 21 7.90 -0.36 -20.51
N LEU A 22 6.84 -0.25 -19.71
CA LEU A 22 5.60 0.46 -20.08
C LEU A 22 5.65 1.95 -19.72
N GLY A 23 6.55 2.31 -18.81
CA GLY A 23 6.64 3.63 -18.23
C GLY A 23 5.64 3.86 -17.08
N PRO A 24 6.00 4.69 -16.09
CA PRO A 24 5.20 4.90 -14.88
C PRO A 24 3.81 5.48 -15.18
N ASP A 25 3.65 6.33 -16.20
CA ASP A 25 2.36 6.95 -16.49
C ASP A 25 1.30 5.93 -16.96
N ALA A 26 1.71 4.98 -17.81
CA ALA A 26 0.82 3.93 -18.30
C ALA A 26 0.40 2.98 -17.17
N CYS A 27 1.36 2.50 -16.37
CA CYS A 27 1.08 1.67 -15.20
C CYS A 27 0.16 2.38 -14.21
N MET A 28 0.42 3.67 -13.94
CA MET A 28 -0.38 4.45 -13.00
C MET A 28 -1.81 4.70 -13.49
N ALA A 29 -2.04 4.79 -14.81
CA ALA A 29 -3.39 4.93 -15.35
C ALA A 29 -4.24 3.68 -15.05
N GLU A 30 -3.67 2.49 -15.28
CA GLU A 30 -4.32 1.21 -14.97
C GLU A 30 -4.59 1.07 -13.46
N ILE A 31 -3.57 1.31 -12.63
CA ILE A 31 -3.67 1.19 -11.17
C ILE A 31 -4.72 2.16 -10.61
N LYS A 32 -4.77 3.39 -11.11
CA LYS A 32 -5.80 4.35 -10.68
C LYS A 32 -7.19 3.90 -11.08
N ALA A 33 -7.38 3.36 -12.28
CA ALA A 33 -8.69 2.88 -12.72
C ALA A 33 -9.18 1.73 -11.82
N ASP A 34 -8.31 0.76 -11.52
CA ASP A 34 -8.59 -0.35 -10.61
C ASP A 34 -8.94 0.16 -9.21
N LEU A 35 -8.11 1.04 -8.63
CA LEU A 35 -8.36 1.62 -7.31
C LEU A 35 -9.65 2.43 -7.24
N HIS A 36 -10.01 3.20 -8.26
CA HIS A 36 -11.28 3.94 -8.26
C HIS A 36 -12.49 2.99 -8.19
N GLN A 37 -12.41 1.85 -8.89
CA GLN A 37 -13.49 0.88 -8.94
C GLN A 37 -13.57 0.05 -7.66
N HIS A 38 -12.43 -0.32 -7.10
CA HIS A 38 -12.35 -1.39 -6.12
C HIS A 38 -11.85 -0.96 -4.74
N ASN A 39 -11.11 0.15 -4.63
CA ASN A 39 -10.51 0.62 -3.38
C ASN A 39 -10.42 2.17 -3.30
N PRO A 40 -11.54 2.89 -3.46
CA PRO A 40 -11.53 4.36 -3.56
C PRO A 40 -11.03 5.04 -2.28
N GLU A 41 -11.26 4.43 -1.11
CA GLU A 41 -10.78 4.96 0.17
C GLU A 41 -9.25 4.88 0.28
N LEU A 42 -8.64 3.78 -0.18
CA LEU A 42 -7.19 3.64 -0.22
C LEU A 42 -6.56 4.65 -1.18
N LEU A 43 -7.22 4.92 -2.31
CA LEU A 43 -6.80 5.95 -3.26
C LEU A 43 -6.87 7.36 -2.65
N ASP A 44 -7.97 7.70 -1.96
CA ASP A 44 -8.11 8.98 -1.26
C ASP A 44 -7.00 9.15 -0.20
N MET A 45 -6.71 8.10 0.57
CA MET A 45 -5.61 8.10 1.53
C MET A 45 -4.25 8.36 0.85
N ALA A 46 -3.98 7.71 -0.28
CA ALA A 46 -2.75 7.91 -1.04
C ALA A 46 -2.66 9.35 -1.61
N VAL A 47 -3.74 9.88 -2.17
CA VAL A 47 -3.80 11.26 -2.69
C VAL A 47 -3.51 12.27 -1.56
N ARG A 48 -4.10 12.08 -0.37
CA ARG A 48 -3.84 12.95 0.79
C ARG A 48 -2.41 12.86 1.28
N TRP A 49 -1.84 11.65 1.33
CA TRP A 49 -0.45 11.44 1.74
C TRP A 49 0.53 12.14 0.79
N VAL A 50 0.37 11.88 -0.51
CA VAL A 50 1.18 12.47 -1.59
C VAL A 50 1.09 13.99 -1.54
N GLY A 51 -0.10 14.54 -1.34
CA GLY A 51 -0.35 15.97 -1.31
C GLY A 51 -0.05 16.65 -2.64
N ASN A 52 0.26 17.94 -2.60
CA ASN A 52 0.57 18.74 -3.78
C ASN A 52 2.06 19.11 -3.80
N GLY A 53 2.67 19.17 -4.99
CA GLY A 53 4.04 19.66 -5.17
C GLY A 53 4.84 18.89 -6.22
N ALA A 54 6.09 19.29 -6.38
CA ALA A 54 7.00 18.72 -7.39
C ALA A 54 7.27 17.22 -7.19
N GLU A 55 7.16 16.72 -5.95
CA GLU A 55 7.39 15.30 -5.62
C GLU A 55 6.15 14.42 -5.76
N ALA A 56 4.98 15.04 -5.95
CA ALA A 56 3.69 14.34 -5.87
C ALA A 56 3.59 13.20 -6.90
N ALA A 57 4.02 13.45 -8.14
CA ALA A 57 4.01 12.44 -9.19
C ALA A 57 4.88 11.23 -8.83
N GLY A 58 6.06 11.45 -8.25
CA GLY A 58 6.96 10.37 -7.88
C GLY A 58 6.50 9.57 -6.67
N LEU A 59 5.89 10.22 -5.66
CA LEU A 59 5.29 9.51 -4.52
C LEU A 59 4.06 8.71 -4.97
N MET A 60 3.25 9.26 -5.86
CA MET A 60 2.10 8.55 -6.43
C MET A 60 2.52 7.34 -7.27
N ALA A 61 3.63 7.46 -8.03
CA ALA A 61 4.20 6.32 -8.75
C ALA A 61 4.71 5.23 -7.79
N ALA A 62 5.39 5.63 -6.71
CA ALA A 62 5.88 4.70 -5.70
C ALA A 62 4.73 4.00 -4.97
N PHE A 63 3.64 4.71 -4.67
CA PHE A 63 2.39 4.14 -4.20
C PHE A 63 1.82 3.11 -5.18
N GLY A 64 1.78 3.43 -6.48
CA GLY A 64 1.26 2.50 -7.46
C GLY A 64 2.09 1.22 -7.53
N MET A 65 3.42 1.32 -7.52
CA MET A 65 4.30 0.16 -7.46
C MET A 65 4.04 -0.68 -6.19
N PHE A 66 3.93 -0.03 -5.03
CA PHE A 66 3.56 -0.67 -3.77
C PHE A 66 2.26 -1.48 -3.89
N TYR A 67 1.21 -0.86 -4.43
CA TYR A 67 -0.09 -1.48 -4.60
C TYR A 67 -0.03 -2.65 -5.60
N ARG A 68 0.63 -2.46 -6.73
CA ARG A 68 0.75 -3.46 -7.80
C ARG A 68 1.49 -4.71 -7.34
N LEU A 69 2.53 -4.56 -6.51
CA LEU A 69 3.24 -5.69 -5.89
C LEU A 69 2.29 -6.56 -5.06
N LEU A 70 1.52 -5.94 -4.16
CA LEU A 70 0.56 -6.63 -3.32
C LEU A 70 -0.56 -7.27 -4.15
N ALA A 71 -1.12 -6.54 -5.11
CA ALA A 71 -2.21 -7.03 -5.96
C ALA A 71 -1.77 -8.24 -6.78
N SER A 72 -0.54 -8.21 -7.30
CA SER A 72 0.00 -9.28 -8.12
C SER A 72 0.23 -10.58 -7.34
N GLU A 73 0.71 -10.50 -6.10
CA GLU A 73 0.83 -11.69 -5.24
C GLU A 73 -0.55 -12.20 -4.79
N ALA A 74 -1.50 -11.30 -4.50
CA ALA A 74 -2.84 -11.70 -4.11
C ALA A 74 -3.57 -12.43 -5.24
N ASP A 75 -3.42 -11.97 -6.49
CA ASP A 75 -3.98 -12.61 -7.67
C ASP A 75 -3.39 -14.01 -7.90
N ALA A 76 -2.06 -14.15 -7.74
CA ALA A 76 -1.38 -15.43 -7.84
C ALA A 76 -1.89 -16.47 -6.83
N LEU A 77 -2.30 -16.04 -5.63
CA LEU A 77 -2.83 -16.91 -4.58
C LEU A 77 -4.29 -17.30 -4.79
N MET A 78 -5.12 -16.41 -5.33
CA MET A 78 -6.57 -16.67 -5.50
C MET A 78 -6.93 -17.25 -6.87
N GLY A 79 -6.01 -17.24 -7.83
CA GLY A 79 -6.28 -17.57 -9.22
C GLY A 79 -7.10 -16.47 -9.90
N SER A 80 -6.95 -16.36 -11.23
CA SER A 80 -7.48 -15.30 -12.12
C SER A 80 -9.01 -15.07 -12.12
N SER A 81 -9.76 -15.56 -11.13
CA SER A 81 -11.22 -15.47 -11.01
C SER A 81 -11.70 -14.52 -9.91
N ALA A 82 -10.81 -13.93 -9.11
CA ALA A 82 -11.20 -12.97 -8.08
C ALA A 82 -11.33 -11.56 -8.68
N LEU A 83 -12.53 -10.96 -8.59
CA LEU A 83 -12.85 -9.63 -9.13
C LEU A 83 -12.10 -8.46 -8.45
N ASN A 84 -11.35 -8.72 -7.39
CA ASN A 84 -10.35 -7.82 -6.80
C ASN A 84 -9.57 -8.62 -5.74
N PRO A 85 -8.24 -8.77 -5.87
CA PRO A 85 -7.50 -9.68 -5.02
C PRO A 85 -7.13 -9.08 -3.65
N LEU A 86 -7.25 -7.76 -3.47
CA LEU A 86 -6.93 -7.08 -2.21
C LEU A 86 -8.18 -6.67 -1.40
N PRO A 87 -8.08 -6.62 -0.05
CA PRO A 87 -9.16 -6.11 0.81
C PRO A 87 -9.55 -4.68 0.43
N ARG A 88 -10.86 -4.44 0.30
CA ARG A 88 -11.40 -3.10 0.03
C ARG A 88 -11.48 -2.30 1.32
N VAL A 89 -10.59 -1.31 1.49
CA VAL A 89 -10.57 -0.43 2.65
C VAL A 89 -11.91 0.32 2.72
N SER A 90 -12.56 0.22 3.87
CA SER A 90 -13.81 0.90 4.14
C SER A 90 -13.57 2.25 4.84
N ILE A 91 -14.59 3.11 4.82
CA ILE A 91 -14.57 4.40 5.53
C ILE A 91 -14.34 4.18 7.02
N GLU A 92 -14.96 3.15 7.60
CA GLU A 92 -14.83 2.82 9.03
C GLU A 92 -13.39 2.43 9.39
N VAL A 93 -12.67 1.75 8.51
CA VAL A 93 -11.24 1.43 8.73
C VAL A 93 -10.40 2.70 8.69
N ARG A 94 -10.65 3.59 7.73
CA ARG A 94 -9.97 4.88 7.66
C ARG A 94 -10.20 5.70 8.94
N GLU A 95 -11.45 5.79 9.41
CA GLU A 95 -11.80 6.50 10.64
C GLU A 95 -11.16 5.86 11.89
N ALA A 96 -11.11 4.53 11.96
CA ALA A 96 -10.46 3.83 13.05
C ALA A 96 -8.95 4.12 13.10
N ILE A 97 -8.28 4.23 11.95
CA ILE A 97 -6.87 4.59 11.87
C ILE A 97 -6.64 6.03 12.33
N VAL A 98 -7.45 6.99 11.86
CA VAL A 98 -7.37 8.39 12.32
C VAL A 98 -7.52 8.46 13.84
N LYS A 99 -8.54 7.78 14.39
CA LYS A 99 -8.75 7.71 15.83
C LYS A 99 -7.57 7.09 16.59
N ARG A 100 -6.91 6.06 16.03
CA ARG A 100 -5.72 5.45 16.63
C ARG A 100 -4.53 6.42 16.61
N ILE A 101 -4.33 7.14 15.51
CA ILE A 101 -3.27 8.17 15.42
C ILE A 101 -3.51 9.25 16.49
N ASP A 102 -4.74 9.72 16.66
CA ASP A 102 -5.09 10.73 17.66
C ASP A 102 -4.86 10.24 19.11
N GLN A 103 -4.96 8.93 19.37
CA GLN A 103 -4.81 8.35 20.70
C GLN A 103 -3.37 8.02 21.08
N THR A 104 -2.54 7.63 20.11
CA THR A 104 -1.20 7.07 20.36
C THR A 104 -0.07 7.99 19.92
N ASP A 105 -0.39 9.12 19.28
CA ASP A 105 0.51 9.95 18.48
C ASP A 105 0.95 9.30 17.14
N GLY A 106 1.26 10.16 16.16
CA GLY A 106 1.57 9.72 14.79
C GLY A 106 2.93 9.04 14.64
N GLU A 107 3.88 9.34 15.53
CA GLU A 107 5.23 8.74 15.49
C GLU A 107 5.18 7.31 16.00
N THR A 108 4.51 7.09 17.14
CA THR A 108 4.28 5.76 17.71
C THR A 108 3.48 4.89 16.75
N PHE A 109 2.40 5.40 16.15
CA PHE A 109 1.64 4.68 15.13
C PHE A 109 2.53 4.27 13.95
N THR A 110 3.35 5.20 13.45
CA THR A 110 4.22 4.93 12.29
C THR A 110 5.25 3.86 12.61
N ARG A 111 5.88 3.93 13.78
CA ARG A 111 6.84 2.91 14.23
C ARG A 111 6.19 1.54 14.31
N GLU A 112 5.04 1.41 14.97
CA GLU A 112 4.33 0.13 15.08
C GLU A 112 3.93 -0.45 13.72
N ALA A 113 3.50 0.41 12.80
CA ALA A 113 3.14 0.00 11.44
C ALA A 113 4.36 -0.44 10.62
N ILE A 114 5.52 0.21 10.79
CA ILE A 114 6.79 -0.21 10.16
C ILE A 114 7.26 -1.54 10.74
N ASP A 115 7.29 -1.70 12.06
CA ASP A 115 7.70 -2.95 12.72
C ASP A 115 6.84 -4.14 12.24
N ASN A 116 5.54 -3.90 12.11
CA ASN A 116 4.62 -4.90 11.56
C ASN A 116 4.88 -5.18 10.06
N LEU A 117 5.17 -4.14 9.26
CA LEU A 117 5.51 -4.29 7.85
C LEU A 117 6.83 -5.07 7.67
N GLU A 118 7.83 -4.85 8.52
CA GLU A 118 9.11 -5.57 8.52
C GLU A 118 8.92 -7.08 8.71
N VAL A 119 8.08 -7.44 9.69
CA VAL A 119 7.80 -8.84 10.02
C VAL A 119 6.99 -9.54 8.92
N VAL A 120 6.01 -8.83 8.35
CA VAL A 120 5.04 -9.43 7.42
C VAL A 120 5.52 -9.39 5.96
N ASN A 121 6.19 -8.31 5.57
CA ASN A 121 6.46 -7.98 4.16
C ASN A 121 7.81 -7.25 3.98
N PRO A 122 8.95 -7.92 4.27
CA PRO A 122 10.27 -7.29 4.23
C PRO A 122 10.68 -6.77 2.85
N GLU A 123 10.26 -7.43 1.76
CA GLU A 123 10.52 -6.95 0.39
C GLU A 123 9.80 -5.63 0.08
N LEU A 124 8.56 -5.53 0.56
CA LEU A 124 7.75 -4.33 0.39
C LEU A 124 8.32 -3.17 1.22
N LEU A 125 8.83 -3.49 2.43
CA LEU A 125 9.58 -2.54 3.24
C LEU A 125 10.87 -2.08 2.56
N GLN A 126 11.65 -3.00 1.99
CA GLN A 126 12.89 -2.67 1.28
C GLN A 126 12.62 -1.75 0.08
N MET A 127 11.55 -2.00 -0.67
CA MET A 127 11.11 -1.12 -1.74
C MET A 127 10.77 0.28 -1.19
N ALA A 128 9.97 0.36 -0.13
CA ALA A 128 9.62 1.63 0.52
C ALA A 128 10.87 2.41 0.98
N HIS A 129 11.83 1.73 1.62
CA HIS A 129 13.12 2.32 2.00
C HIS A 129 13.94 2.80 0.79
N GLY A 130 13.97 2.01 -0.29
CA GLY A 130 14.65 2.38 -1.53
C GLY A 130 14.11 3.68 -2.14
N TYR A 131 12.80 3.91 -2.05
CA TYR A 131 12.18 5.17 -2.45
C TYR A 131 12.42 6.29 -1.43
N ALA A 132 12.20 6.04 -0.14
CA ALA A 132 12.32 7.05 0.91
C ALA A 132 13.74 7.60 1.04
N SER A 133 14.77 6.75 0.87
CA SER A 133 16.19 7.14 0.98
C SER A 133 16.64 8.18 -0.06
N ARG A 134 15.89 8.33 -1.15
CA ARG A 134 16.18 9.28 -2.23
C ARG A 134 15.40 10.60 -2.09
N ARG A 135 14.63 10.75 -1.01
CA ARG A 135 13.78 11.91 -0.74
C ARG A 135 14.35 12.74 0.40
N SER A 136 14.04 14.03 0.39
CA SER A 136 14.39 14.94 1.49
C SER A 136 13.60 14.62 2.77
N ASP A 137 12.37 14.12 2.63
CA ASP A 137 11.49 13.76 3.73
C ASP A 137 11.27 12.24 3.81
N TYR A 138 12.30 11.56 4.30
CA TYR A 138 12.29 10.11 4.52
C TYR A 138 11.14 9.69 5.45
N GLY A 139 10.96 10.41 6.56
CA GLY A 139 9.98 10.08 7.60
C GLY A 139 8.56 10.08 7.07
N ARG A 140 8.15 11.17 6.38
CA ARG A 140 6.82 11.27 5.76
C ARG A 140 6.61 10.22 4.68
N THR A 141 7.66 9.88 3.94
CA THR A 141 7.57 8.85 2.89
C THR A 141 7.30 7.48 3.51
N MET A 142 8.08 7.09 4.53
CA MET A 142 7.87 5.83 5.24
C MET A 142 6.52 5.76 5.93
N GLN A 143 6.09 6.87 6.55
CA GLN A 143 4.78 6.96 7.21
C GLN A 143 3.62 6.62 6.27
N GLY A 144 3.65 7.10 5.03
CA GLY A 144 2.58 6.80 4.09
C GLY A 144 2.54 5.35 3.64
N PHE A 145 3.69 4.74 3.34
CA PHE A 145 3.74 3.31 3.03
C PHE A 145 3.23 2.45 4.20
N ALA A 146 3.65 2.78 5.42
CA ALA A 146 3.20 2.10 6.62
C ALA A 146 1.68 2.26 6.83
N LEU A 147 1.15 3.48 6.65
CA LEU A 147 -0.29 3.78 6.75
C LEU A 147 -1.12 2.96 5.75
N LEU A 148 -0.69 2.89 4.50
CA LEU A 148 -1.41 2.18 3.45
C LEU A 148 -1.40 0.67 3.67
N HIS A 149 -0.26 0.11 4.09
CA HIS A 149 -0.17 -1.30 4.47
C HIS A 149 -1.09 -1.62 5.65
N GLU A 150 -1.04 -0.81 6.70
CA GLU A 150 -1.81 -1.03 7.93
C GLU A 150 -3.33 -0.94 7.64
N ALA A 151 -3.76 -0.05 6.73
CA ALA A 151 -5.15 0.05 6.32
C ALA A 151 -5.67 -1.24 5.66
N LEU A 152 -4.90 -1.78 4.71
CA LEU A 152 -5.21 -3.06 4.07
C LEU A 152 -5.24 -4.20 5.09
N LEU A 153 -4.33 -4.18 6.06
CA LEU A 153 -4.23 -5.24 7.06
C LEU A 153 -5.41 -5.21 8.04
N ILE A 154 -5.79 -4.03 8.53
CA ILE A 154 -6.94 -3.86 9.42
C ILE A 154 -8.22 -4.29 8.71
N GLN A 155 -8.41 -3.87 7.46
CA GLN A 155 -9.54 -4.30 6.65
C GLN A 155 -9.58 -5.83 6.52
N SER A 156 -8.44 -6.45 6.18
CA SER A 156 -8.36 -7.90 6.01
C SER A 156 -8.75 -8.68 7.27
N ARG A 157 -8.29 -8.22 8.44
CA ARG A 157 -8.67 -8.81 9.74
C ARG A 157 -10.18 -8.65 10.02
N ARG A 158 -10.75 -7.51 9.66
CA ARG A 158 -12.18 -7.24 9.81
C ARG A 158 -13.03 -8.14 8.91
N ASP A 159 -12.63 -8.31 7.65
CA ASP A 159 -13.31 -9.18 6.69
C ASP A 159 -13.31 -10.64 7.16
N GLN A 160 -12.25 -11.10 7.82
CA GLN A 160 -12.23 -12.42 8.45
C GLN A 160 -13.15 -12.53 9.66
N ALA A 161 -13.13 -11.54 10.55
CA ALA A 161 -13.98 -11.54 11.73
C ALA A 161 -15.47 -11.54 11.38
N GLY A 162 -15.86 -10.92 10.27
CA GLY A 162 -17.24 -10.96 9.76
C GLY A 162 -17.64 -12.23 9.01
N ARG A 163 -16.71 -13.14 8.73
CA ARG A 163 -16.96 -14.45 8.09
C ARG A 163 -17.15 -15.60 9.10
N HIS A 164 -16.96 -15.33 10.39
CA HIS A 164 -17.18 -16.25 11.50
C HIS A 164 -18.46 -15.88 12.26
#